data_AF-A0A940NPW7-F1
#
_entry.id   AF-A0A940NPW7-F1
#
_cell.length_a   1.000
_cell.length_b   1.000
_cell.length_c   1.000
_cell.angle_alpha   90.00
_cell.angle_beta   90.00
_cell.angle_gamma   90.00
#
_symmetry.space_group_name_H-M   'P 1'
#
loop_
_entity.id
_entity.type
_entity.pdbx_description
1 polymer ?
#
loop_
_entity_poly.entity_id
_entity_poly.type
_entity_poly.pdbx_seq_one_letter_code
_entity_poly.pdbx_strand_id
1 'polypeptide(L)'
;MVTETLGYPTVFNKTKNILYMGYNPYGSYLKDVVGEPYFTSYGTEYRSVNYDNYRDFYYAGGTFYSKGYALKIHSGKQETAFNLKKKYTEFKGSIGYSSKYHEYNIPTNLKIYGDGGLLFNIDMKPGDLPYPLTLDVDGINKLSFVFNGEYGEINDSNFNEVIICDPIVK
;
A
#
# COMPACT_ATOMS: atom_id res chain seq x y z
N MET A 1 22.08 -8.40 1.05
CA MET A 1 23.16 -9.17 0.42
C MET A 1 22.49 -10.30 -0.34
N VAL A 2 22.42 -10.20 -1.67
CA VAL A 2 21.83 -11.26 -2.50
C VAL A 2 22.92 -12.32 -2.67
N THR A 3 22.73 -13.49 -2.06
CA THR A 3 23.65 -14.62 -2.22
C THR A 3 23.08 -15.51 -3.31
N GLU A 4 23.89 -15.84 -4.31
CA GLU A 4 23.51 -16.82 -5.33
C GLU A 4 23.79 -18.23 -4.79
N THR A 5 22.89 -19.17 -5.07
CA THR A 5 23.15 -20.60 -4.84
C THR A 5 22.64 -21.35 -6.07
N LEU A 6 23.55 -22.06 -6.75
CA LEU A 6 23.26 -22.81 -7.98
C LEU A 6 22.70 -21.97 -9.14
N GLY A 7 23.05 -20.68 -9.20
CA GLY A 7 22.62 -19.77 -10.28
C GLY A 7 21.19 -19.22 -10.14
N TYR A 8 20.51 -19.52 -9.03
CA TYR A 8 19.21 -18.94 -8.71
C TYR A 8 19.35 -17.85 -7.64
N PRO A 9 18.57 -16.75 -7.73
CA PRO A 9 18.47 -15.80 -6.64
C PRO A 9 17.93 -16.50 -5.40
N THR A 10 18.48 -16.17 -4.23
CA THR A 10 17.97 -16.71 -2.96
C THR A 10 17.38 -15.60 -2.10
N VAL A 11 16.28 -15.89 -1.43
CA VAL A 11 15.64 -14.99 -0.46
C VAL A 11 15.50 -15.74 0.86
N PHE A 12 16.15 -15.22 1.90
CA PHE A 12 16.01 -15.78 3.25
C PHE A 12 14.91 -15.05 4.02
N ASN A 13 13.85 -15.77 4.36
CA ASN A 13 12.80 -15.29 5.25
C ASN A 13 13.19 -15.63 6.70
N LYS A 14 13.76 -14.63 7.40
CA LYS A 14 14.21 -14.75 8.79
C LYS A 14 13.09 -15.14 9.76
N THR A 15 11.89 -14.59 9.57
CA THR A 15 10.75 -14.82 10.47
C THR A 15 10.28 -16.28 10.45
N LYS A 16 10.28 -16.91 9.27
CA LYS A 16 9.89 -18.30 9.10
C LYS A 16 11.06 -19.27 9.16
N ASN A 17 12.29 -18.75 9.21
CA ASN A 17 13.53 -19.52 9.07
C ASN A 17 13.55 -20.39 7.80
N ILE A 18 13.13 -19.83 6.67
CA ILE A 18 13.06 -20.51 5.36
C ILE A 18 13.97 -19.80 4.36
N LEU A 19 14.80 -20.58 3.65
CA LEU A 19 15.54 -20.13 2.48
C LEU A 19 14.76 -20.52 1.21
N TYR A 20 14.32 -19.52 0.44
CA TYR A 20 13.76 -19.76 -0.89
C TYR A 20 14.90 -19.79 -1.91
N MET A 21 14.98 -20.89 -2.66
CA MET A 21 15.81 -21.00 -3.87
C MET A 21 14.92 -20.64 -5.07
N GLY A 22 15.17 -19.48 -5.69
CA GLY A 22 14.28 -18.87 -6.69
C GLY A 22 13.39 -17.77 -6.10
N TYR A 23 12.22 -17.57 -6.69
CA TYR A 23 11.26 -16.52 -6.27
C TYR A 23 10.51 -16.91 -4.99
N ASN A 24 10.25 -15.94 -4.11
CA ASN A 24 9.40 -16.16 -2.95
C ASN A 24 7.94 -16.35 -3.41
N PRO A 25 7.34 -17.56 -3.27
CA PRO A 25 5.99 -17.83 -3.77
C PRO A 25 4.91 -17.04 -3.02
N TYR A 26 5.25 -16.48 -1.86
CA TYR A 26 4.38 -15.63 -1.06
C TYR A 26 4.51 -14.14 -1.42
N GLY A 27 5.33 -13.80 -2.42
CA GLY A 27 5.62 -12.43 -2.81
C GLY A 27 6.54 -11.69 -1.83
N SER A 28 6.90 -10.46 -2.17
CA SER A 28 7.73 -9.59 -1.33
C SER A 28 6.98 -8.30 -1.01
N TYR A 29 7.21 -7.73 0.17
CA TYR A 29 6.62 -6.43 0.48
C TYR A 29 7.07 -5.38 -0.53
N LEU A 30 6.14 -4.58 -1.03
CA LEU A 30 6.38 -3.56 -2.04
C LEU A 30 7.56 -2.65 -1.65
N LYS A 31 7.63 -2.25 -0.37
CA LYS A 31 8.73 -1.43 0.16
C LYS A 31 10.11 -2.07 0.01
N ASP A 32 10.20 -3.38 0.18
CA ASP A 32 11.48 -4.09 0.23
C ASP A 32 12.07 -4.28 -1.18
N VAL A 33 11.23 -4.32 -2.23
CA VAL A 33 11.66 -4.63 -3.61
C VAL A 33 11.41 -3.52 -4.64
N VAL A 34 10.42 -2.66 -4.41
CA VAL A 34 10.14 -1.47 -5.25
C VAL A 34 10.70 -0.21 -4.60
N GLY A 35 10.63 -0.10 -3.26
CA GLY A 35 11.11 1.05 -2.52
C GLY A 35 10.01 2.05 -2.17
N GLU A 36 10.37 3.35 -2.17
CA GLU A 36 9.41 4.43 -1.96
C GLU A 36 8.59 4.70 -3.23
N PRO A 37 7.38 5.29 -3.10
CA PRO A 37 6.69 5.85 -4.26
C PRO A 37 7.62 6.87 -4.93
N TYR A 38 7.67 6.86 -6.26
CA TYR A 38 8.47 7.84 -7.00
C TYR A 38 7.72 9.16 -7.20
N PHE A 39 6.41 9.18 -6.90
CA PHE A 39 5.57 10.37 -6.94
C PHE A 39 4.49 10.29 -5.86
N THR A 40 4.27 11.41 -5.16
CA THR A 40 3.17 11.64 -4.22
C THR A 40 2.76 13.11 -4.33
N SER A 41 1.46 13.39 -4.44
CA SER A 41 0.97 14.78 -4.60
C SER A 41 0.78 15.54 -3.27
N TYR A 42 0.66 14.83 -2.14
CA TYR A 42 0.50 15.45 -0.82
C TYR A 42 1.45 14.84 0.21
N GLY A 43 1.18 13.61 0.66
CA GLY A 43 2.03 12.95 1.64
C GLY A 43 1.79 11.45 1.67
N THR A 44 2.89 10.71 1.64
CA THR A 44 2.92 9.27 1.84
C THR A 44 4.00 8.94 2.87
N GLU A 45 3.68 8.06 3.80
CA GLU A 45 4.59 7.60 4.83
C GLU A 45 4.57 6.08 4.88
N TYR A 46 5.73 5.44 4.74
CA TYR A 46 5.84 4.01 5.00
C TYR A 46 6.02 3.75 6.50
N ARG A 47 5.27 2.80 7.05
CA ARG A 47 5.30 2.44 8.48
C ARG A 47 5.42 0.93 8.66
N SER A 48 6.12 0.49 9.71
CA SER A 48 6.24 -0.94 10.05
C SER A 48 6.38 -1.22 11.54
N VAL A 49 5.87 -2.38 12.00
CA VAL A 49 5.87 -2.80 13.42
C VAL A 49 7.23 -2.69 14.10
N ASN A 50 8.31 -3.01 13.36
CA ASN A 50 9.64 -3.18 13.93
C ASN A 50 10.45 -1.89 14.00
N TYR A 51 9.99 -0.80 13.36
CA TYR A 51 10.81 0.40 13.18
C TYR A 51 10.40 1.55 14.11
N ASP A 52 9.10 1.65 14.44
CA ASP A 52 8.56 2.92 14.88
C ASP A 52 8.12 2.97 16.35
N ASN A 53 8.16 1.87 17.12
CA ASN A 53 7.53 1.78 18.47
C ASN A 53 6.04 2.26 18.51
N TYR A 54 5.45 2.50 17.34
CA TYR A 54 4.15 3.11 17.18
C TYR A 54 3.10 1.99 17.22
N ARG A 55 2.33 1.98 18.31
CA ARG A 55 1.04 1.27 18.39
C ARG A 55 -0.03 1.84 17.44
N ASP A 56 0.32 2.88 16.68
CA ASP A 56 -0.59 3.66 15.85
C ASP A 56 -0.72 3.15 14.41
N PHE A 57 0.07 2.15 13.99
CA PHE A 57 -0.10 1.55 12.66
C PHE A 57 -1.09 0.40 12.66
N TYR A 58 -2.26 0.59 13.26
CA TYR A 58 -3.16 -0.52 13.51
C TYR A 58 -4.60 -0.09 13.51
N TYR A 59 -5.49 -0.94 13.02
CA TYR A 59 -6.92 -0.72 12.85
C TYR A 59 -7.30 0.06 11.60
N ALA A 60 -7.21 -0.61 10.45
CA ALA A 60 -8.35 -0.51 9.56
C ALA A 60 -9.41 -1.48 10.09
N GLY A 61 -10.58 -0.96 10.50
CA GLY A 61 -11.74 -1.74 10.94
C GLY A 61 -11.48 -2.89 11.92
N GLY A 62 -10.63 -2.72 12.95
CA GLY A 62 -10.42 -3.77 13.96
C GLY A 62 -9.14 -4.60 13.82
N THR A 63 -8.46 -4.54 12.66
CA THR A 63 -7.44 -5.52 12.29
C THR A 63 -6.02 -4.96 12.36
N PHE A 64 -5.07 -5.80 12.82
CA PHE A 64 -3.66 -5.45 12.90
C PHE A 64 -2.88 -5.89 11.65
N TYR A 65 -2.04 -5.02 11.10
CA TYR A 65 -1.23 -5.26 9.88
C TYR A 65 0.25 -4.99 10.13
N SER A 66 1.13 -5.73 9.45
CA SER A 66 2.57 -5.69 9.78
C SER A 66 3.31 -4.50 9.15
N LYS A 67 2.96 -4.17 7.92
CA LYS A 67 3.62 -3.12 7.14
C LYS A 67 2.59 -2.38 6.29
N GLY A 68 2.89 -1.16 5.90
CA GLY A 68 2.04 -0.47 4.93
C GLY A 68 2.45 0.95 4.63
N TYR A 69 1.68 1.58 3.75
CA TYR A 69 1.81 3.00 3.43
C TYR A 69 0.59 3.74 3.94
N ALA A 70 0.81 4.74 4.78
CA ALA A 70 -0.19 5.72 5.16
C ALA A 70 -0.22 6.83 4.10
N LEU A 71 -1.36 6.96 3.43
CA LEU A 71 -1.62 7.93 2.38
C LEU A 71 -2.48 9.04 2.97
N LYS A 72 -1.91 10.25 3.05
CA LYS A 72 -2.64 11.41 3.55
C LYS A 72 -3.41 12.03 2.40
N ILE A 73 -4.70 12.24 2.62
CA ILE A 73 -5.64 12.74 1.62
C ILE A 73 -6.17 14.08 2.14
N HIS A 74 -5.93 15.10 1.34
CA HIS A 74 -6.51 16.43 1.51
C HIS A 74 -7.58 16.66 0.43
N SER A 75 -8.17 17.85 0.39
CA SER A 75 -9.11 18.26 -0.66
C SER A 75 -8.53 18.07 -2.06
N GLY A 76 -9.40 17.69 -3.00
CA GLY A 76 -9.06 17.49 -4.40
C GLY A 76 -8.49 16.11 -4.73
N LYS A 77 -7.98 15.99 -5.95
CA LYS A 77 -7.40 14.75 -6.46
C LYS A 77 -5.99 14.55 -5.91
N GLN A 78 -5.75 13.43 -5.26
CA GLN A 78 -4.44 13.03 -4.74
C GLN A 78 -3.97 11.73 -5.40
N GLU A 79 -2.67 11.61 -5.66
CA GLU A 79 -2.06 10.44 -6.29
C GLU A 79 -0.77 10.03 -5.58
N THR A 80 -0.60 8.73 -5.40
CA THR A 80 0.66 8.10 -5.01
C THR A 80 1.01 7.02 -6.04
N ALA A 81 2.22 7.06 -6.59
CA ALA A 81 2.61 6.16 -7.68
C ALA A 81 3.93 5.44 -7.44
N PHE A 82 3.95 4.17 -7.83
CA PHE A 82 5.07 3.25 -7.71
C PHE A 82 5.54 2.77 -9.10
N ASN A 83 6.86 2.59 -9.25
CA ASN A 83 7.45 2.08 -10.48
C ASN A 83 7.75 0.58 -10.32
N LEU A 84 6.87 -0.25 -10.88
CA LEU A 84 6.96 -1.69 -10.86
C LEU A 84 7.97 -2.25 -11.87
N LYS A 85 8.40 -1.44 -12.86
CA LYS A 85 9.38 -1.81 -13.89
C LYS A 85 9.01 -3.09 -14.66
N LYS A 86 7.72 -3.43 -14.75
CA LYS A 86 7.20 -4.68 -15.36
C LYS A 86 7.76 -5.97 -14.76
N LYS A 87 8.15 -5.95 -13.48
CA LYS A 87 8.81 -7.10 -12.83
C LYS A 87 7.86 -8.02 -12.08
N TYR A 88 6.60 -7.64 -11.96
CA TYR A 88 5.62 -8.30 -11.11
C TYR A 88 4.36 -8.57 -11.92
N THR A 89 3.63 -9.59 -11.52
CA THR A 89 2.40 -10.08 -12.15
C THR A 89 1.19 -9.89 -11.26
N GLU A 90 1.38 -9.79 -9.95
CA GLU A 90 0.27 -9.59 -9.02
C GLU A 90 0.68 -8.64 -7.89
N PHE A 91 -0.27 -7.78 -7.51
CA PHE A 91 -0.23 -6.98 -6.30
C PHE A 91 -1.31 -7.48 -5.33
N LYS A 92 -0.96 -7.67 -4.06
CA LYS A 92 -1.86 -8.07 -2.98
C LYS A 92 -1.73 -7.16 -1.79
N GLY A 93 -2.82 -6.99 -1.05
CA GLY A 93 -2.81 -6.28 0.23
C GLY A 93 -4.22 -6.08 0.75
N SER A 94 -4.41 -5.07 1.57
CA SER A 94 -5.74 -4.56 1.92
C SER A 94 -5.70 -3.03 1.96
N ILE A 95 -6.85 -2.41 1.77
CA ILE A 95 -6.99 -0.96 1.87
C ILE A 95 -8.05 -0.63 2.92
N GLY A 96 -7.79 0.37 3.75
CA GLY A 96 -8.74 0.79 4.76
C GLY A 96 -8.37 2.13 5.37
N TYR A 97 -9.30 2.69 6.13
CA TYR A 97 -9.04 3.92 6.87
C TYR A 97 -8.12 3.67 8.07
N SER A 98 -7.28 4.65 8.38
CA SER A 98 -6.55 4.72 9.64
C SER A 98 -7.50 4.96 10.80
N SER A 99 -7.39 4.17 11.87
CA SER A 99 -8.11 4.41 13.13
C SER A 99 -7.65 5.65 13.87
N LYS A 100 -6.39 6.07 13.65
CA LYS A 100 -5.78 7.22 14.32
C LYS A 100 -6.55 8.52 14.06
N TYR A 101 -7.10 8.64 12.87
CA TYR A 101 -7.83 9.82 12.40
C TYR A 101 -9.30 9.50 12.10
N HIS A 102 -9.88 8.49 12.78
CA HIS A 102 -11.25 8.02 12.51
C HIS A 102 -12.32 9.12 12.58
N GLU A 103 -12.14 10.11 13.45
CA GLU A 103 -13.02 11.26 13.63
C GLU A 103 -12.97 12.27 12.48
N TYR A 104 -11.90 12.26 11.67
CA TYR A 104 -11.72 13.14 10.51
C TYR A 104 -11.94 12.45 9.18
N ASN A 105 -12.00 11.12 9.17
CA ASN A 105 -12.20 10.36 7.94
C ASN A 105 -13.55 10.75 7.32
N ILE A 106 -13.54 11.14 6.06
CA ILE A 106 -14.73 11.35 5.24
C ILE A 106 -14.80 10.29 4.14
N PRO A 107 -16.00 10.03 3.58
CA PRO A 107 -16.14 9.16 2.42
C PRO A 107 -15.17 9.54 1.31
N THR A 108 -14.49 8.56 0.73
CA THR A 108 -13.48 8.80 -0.30
C THR A 108 -13.60 7.74 -1.39
N ASN A 109 -13.50 8.18 -2.64
CA ASN A 109 -13.38 7.28 -3.77
C ASN A 109 -11.90 6.99 -4.05
N LEU A 110 -11.51 5.71 -4.00
CA LEU A 110 -10.20 5.21 -4.39
C LEU A 110 -10.28 4.56 -5.78
N LYS A 111 -9.40 4.99 -6.67
CA LYS A 111 -9.13 4.34 -7.95
C LYS A 111 -7.68 3.92 -8.04
N ILE A 112 -7.45 2.70 -8.53
CA ILE A 112 -6.10 2.17 -8.75
C ILE A 112 -5.90 1.98 -10.24
N TYR A 113 -4.78 2.47 -10.76
CA TYR A 113 -4.45 2.44 -12.17
C TYR A 113 -3.12 1.73 -12.43
N GLY A 114 -3.06 0.94 -13.50
CA GLY A 114 -1.84 0.39 -14.09
C GLY A 114 -1.58 1.07 -15.42
N ASP A 115 -0.48 1.82 -15.54
CA ASP A 115 -0.12 2.59 -16.75
C ASP A 115 -1.26 3.48 -17.28
N GLY A 116 -2.14 3.96 -16.39
CA GLY A 116 -3.30 4.78 -16.71
C GLY A 116 -4.60 4.01 -16.99
N GLY A 117 -4.54 2.69 -17.15
CA GLY A 117 -5.71 1.81 -17.21
C GLY A 117 -6.28 1.56 -15.83
N LEU A 118 -7.60 1.70 -15.65
CA LEU A 118 -8.25 1.47 -14.36
C LEU A 118 -8.22 -0.04 -14.03
N LEU A 119 -7.62 -0.38 -12.89
CA LEU A 119 -7.56 -1.76 -12.38
C LEU A 119 -8.60 -2.00 -11.28
N PHE A 120 -8.90 -0.98 -10.47
CA PHE A 120 -9.79 -1.11 -9.34
C PHE A 120 -10.44 0.24 -8.98
N ASN A 121 -11.67 0.19 -8.48
CA ASN A 121 -12.41 1.36 -8.04
C ASN A 121 -13.30 0.98 -6.85
N ILE A 122 -13.24 1.76 -5.77
CA ILE A 122 -14.07 1.56 -4.59
C ILE A 122 -14.43 2.89 -3.94
N ASP A 123 -15.68 2.99 -3.49
CA ASP A 123 -16.10 4.03 -2.56
C ASP A 123 -15.95 3.50 -1.14
N MET A 124 -15.15 4.18 -0.33
CA MET A 124 -14.90 3.83 1.05
C MET A 124 -15.62 4.83 1.97
N LYS A 125 -16.15 4.34 3.09
CA LYS A 125 -16.74 5.15 4.14
C LYS A 125 -16.07 4.90 5.49
N PRO A 126 -16.04 5.90 6.38
CA PRO A 126 -15.57 5.71 7.74
C PRO A 126 -16.33 4.58 8.44
N GLY A 127 -15.60 3.70 9.11
CA GLY A 127 -16.17 2.52 9.79
C GLY A 127 -16.24 1.26 8.92
N ASP A 128 -16.00 1.35 7.61
CA ASP A 128 -15.89 0.16 6.76
C ASP A 128 -14.74 -0.74 7.21
N LEU A 129 -14.94 -2.06 7.08
CA LEU A 129 -13.88 -3.03 7.25
C LEU A 129 -12.82 -2.87 6.15
N PRO A 130 -11.56 -3.26 6.40
CA PRO A 130 -10.54 -3.25 5.36
C PRO A 130 -10.97 -4.09 4.17
N TYR A 131 -10.78 -3.54 2.98
CA TYR A 131 -11.07 -4.24 1.74
C TYR A 131 -9.84 -5.02 1.28
N PRO A 132 -9.91 -6.35 1.13
CA PRO A 132 -8.83 -7.12 0.55
C PRO A 132 -8.65 -6.71 -0.92
N LEU A 133 -7.40 -6.58 -1.33
CA LEU A 133 -7.02 -6.11 -2.67
C LEU A 133 -6.15 -7.16 -3.34
N THR A 134 -6.52 -7.57 -4.55
CA THR A 134 -5.71 -8.41 -5.44
C THR A 134 -5.85 -7.87 -6.85
N LEU A 135 -4.72 -7.49 -7.46
CA LEU A 135 -4.67 -6.87 -8.77
C LEU A 135 -3.71 -7.64 -9.67
N ASP A 136 -4.11 -7.85 -10.91
CA ASP A 136 -3.19 -8.23 -11.99
C ASP A 136 -2.38 -6.99 -12.38
N VAL A 137 -1.06 -7.11 -12.29
CA VAL A 137 -0.10 -6.05 -12.62
C VAL A 137 0.94 -6.52 -13.62
N ASP A 138 0.67 -7.63 -14.34
CA ASP A 138 1.59 -8.12 -15.37
C ASP A 138 1.84 -7.06 -16.45
N GLY A 139 3.10 -6.88 -16.80
CA GLY A 139 3.54 -5.89 -17.78
C GLY A 139 3.41 -4.42 -17.34
N ILE A 140 2.91 -4.12 -16.13
CA ILE A 140 2.69 -2.74 -15.66
C ILE A 140 4.00 -2.07 -15.23
N ASN A 141 4.23 -0.86 -15.73
CA ASN A 141 5.34 -0.01 -15.28
C ASN A 141 4.94 0.84 -14.08
N LYS A 142 3.81 1.54 -14.15
CA LYS A 142 3.32 2.50 -13.15
C LYS A 142 2.06 1.96 -12.48
N LEU A 143 2.11 1.78 -11.16
CA LEU A 143 0.93 1.53 -10.34
C LEU A 143 0.58 2.79 -9.55
N SER A 144 -0.61 3.35 -9.75
CA SER A 144 -1.08 4.58 -9.11
C SER A 144 -2.29 4.33 -8.22
N PHE A 145 -2.24 4.85 -7.00
CA PHE A 145 -3.39 4.96 -6.09
C PHE A 145 -3.87 6.41 -6.14
N VAL A 146 -5.10 6.62 -6.59
CA VAL A 146 -5.68 7.93 -6.82
C VAL A 146 -6.93 8.07 -5.97
N PHE A 147 -6.96 9.12 -5.17
CA PHE A 147 -8.11 9.47 -4.35
C PHE A 147 -8.73 10.76 -4.87
N ASN A 148 -10.06 10.77 -4.95
CA ASN A 148 -10.80 12.00 -5.16
C ASN A 148 -11.39 12.42 -3.81
N GLY A 149 -10.72 13.37 -3.14
CA GLY A 149 -11.27 14.09 -2.00
C GLY A 149 -12.28 15.12 -2.49
N GLU A 150 -13.41 14.68 -3.03
CA GLU A 150 -14.61 15.49 -3.02
C GLU A 150 -15.22 15.32 -1.62
N TYR A 151 -15.79 16.39 -1.06
CA TYR A 151 -16.52 16.47 0.22
C TYR A 151 -15.80 17.25 1.33
N GLY A 152 -16.36 18.44 1.61
CA GLY A 152 -16.17 19.20 2.84
C GLY A 152 -14.92 20.08 2.87
N GLU A 153 -15.05 21.27 3.47
CA GLU A 153 -13.92 22.11 3.85
C GLU A 153 -13.05 21.35 4.86
N ILE A 154 -12.08 20.61 4.35
CA ILE A 154 -10.98 20.13 5.16
C ILE A 154 -10.13 21.37 5.46
N ASN A 155 -10.30 21.96 6.65
CA ASN A 155 -9.38 23.00 7.13
C ASN A 155 -7.96 22.41 7.18
N ASP A 156 -6.91 23.21 6.97
CA ASP A 156 -5.49 22.79 6.85
C ASP A 156 -4.95 21.88 7.98
N SER A 157 -5.70 21.68 9.05
CA SER A 157 -5.39 20.83 10.20
C SER A 157 -5.99 19.42 10.13
N ASN A 158 -6.94 19.17 9.23
CA ASN A 158 -7.62 17.88 9.08
C ASN A 158 -7.12 17.18 7.82
N PHE A 159 -6.96 15.86 7.84
CA PHE A 159 -6.70 15.06 6.65
C PHE A 159 -7.27 13.67 6.86
N ASN A 160 -7.75 13.04 5.78
CA ASN A 160 -8.03 11.61 5.85
C ASN A 160 -6.71 10.86 5.73
N GLU A 161 -6.63 9.72 6.39
CA GLU A 161 -5.51 8.80 6.19
C GLU A 161 -6.06 7.44 5.77
N VAL A 162 -5.74 7.04 4.54
CA VAL A 162 -6.02 5.70 4.03
C VAL A 162 -4.71 4.92 4.04
N ILE A 163 -4.78 3.67 4.47
CA ILE A 163 -3.61 2.81 4.60
C ILE A 163 -3.69 1.72 3.53
N ILE A 164 -2.59 1.54 2.79
CA ILE A 164 -2.34 0.31 2.05
C ILE A 164 -1.64 -0.65 3.01
N CYS A 165 -2.38 -1.65 3.49
CA CYS A 165 -1.96 -2.65 4.45
C CYS A 165 -1.34 -3.87 3.76
N ASP A 166 -0.20 -4.32 4.31
CA ASP A 166 0.60 -5.45 3.84
C ASP A 166 0.72 -5.54 2.30
N PRO A 167 1.18 -4.47 1.62
CA PRO A 167 1.32 -4.47 0.17
C PRO A 167 2.43 -5.42 -0.25
N ILE A 168 2.05 -6.47 -0.99
CA ILE A 168 2.91 -7.55 -1.48
C ILE A 168 2.84 -7.57 -3.01
N VAL A 169 3.99 -7.80 -3.65
CA VAL A 169 4.09 -8.05 -5.10
C VAL A 169 4.79 -9.37 -5.37
N LYS A 170 4.41 -10.05 -6.46
CA LYS A 170 5.05 -11.29 -6.93
C LYS A 170 5.32 -11.26 -8.43
#